data_AF-A0A443S693-F1
#
_entry.id   AF-A0A443S693-F1
#
_cell.length_a   1.000
_cell.length_b   1.000
_cell.length_c   1.000
_cell.angle_alpha   90.00
_cell.angle_beta   90.00
_cell.angle_gamma   90.00
#
_symmetry.space_group_name_H-M   'P 1'
#
loop_
_entity.id
_entity.type
_entity.pdbx_description
1 polymer ?
#
loop_
_entity_poly.entity_id
_entity_poly.type
_entity_poly.pdbx_seq_one_letter_code
_entity_poly.pdbx_strand_id
1 'polypeptide(L)'
;MGLLSLGKPLTWNEAKKYAEFVQNQGILQFIEIYRNAKERQAECLRWGDEIEYMIVKFDNDKEKVKLALKAKELLEILNDDKN
;
A
#
# COMPACT_ATOMS: atom_id res chain seq x y z
N MET A 1 2.98 7.31 -0.81
CA MET A 1 2.28 6.19 -1.46
C MET A 1 0.91 6.66 -1.94
N GLY A 2 0.51 6.33 -3.18
CA GLY A 2 -0.83 6.65 -3.67
C GLY A 2 -1.91 5.79 -3.02
N LEU A 3 -3.13 6.32 -2.90
CA LEU A 3 -4.27 5.60 -2.32
C LEU A 3 -4.58 4.32 -3.14
N LEU A 4 -4.92 3.23 -2.44
CA LEU A 4 -5.34 1.99 -3.07
C LEU A 4 -6.63 2.21 -3.88
N SER A 5 -6.68 1.67 -5.10
CA SER A 5 -7.89 1.64 -5.91
C SER A 5 -8.97 0.77 -5.25
N LEU A 6 -10.21 1.26 -5.18
CA LEU A 6 -11.35 0.48 -4.67
C LEU A 6 -11.65 -0.72 -5.59
N GLY A 7 -11.87 -1.89 -4.99
CA GLY A 7 -12.21 -3.13 -5.69
C GLY A 7 -13.05 -4.07 -4.82
N LYS A 8 -13.52 -5.18 -5.40
CA LYS A 8 -14.26 -6.23 -4.69
C LYS A 8 -13.28 -7.35 -4.28
N PRO A 9 -12.97 -7.52 -2.98
CA PRO A 9 -12.11 -8.61 -2.54
C PRO A 9 -12.81 -9.96 -2.72
N LEU A 10 -12.05 -10.98 -3.10
CA LEU A 10 -12.50 -12.37 -3.12
C LEU A 10 -12.29 -12.98 -1.73
N THR A 11 -13.22 -13.83 -1.29
CA THR A 11 -13.00 -14.69 -0.13
C THR A 11 -11.86 -15.67 -0.41
N TRP A 12 -11.27 -16.25 0.65
CA TRP A 12 -10.19 -17.22 0.48
C TRP A 12 -10.54 -18.39 -0.46
N ASN A 13 -11.74 -18.95 -0.31
CA ASN A 13 -12.20 -20.09 -1.12
C ASN A 13 -12.39 -19.71 -2.60
N GLU A 14 -12.74 -18.46 -2.89
CA GLU A 14 -12.83 -17.95 -4.26
C GLU A 14 -11.44 -17.64 -4.82
N ALA A 15 -10.60 -16.92 -4.06
CA ALA A 15 -9.25 -16.53 -4.46
C ALA A 15 -8.35 -17.74 -4.75
N LYS A 16 -8.44 -18.80 -3.93
CA LYS A 16 -7.63 -20.01 -4.08
C LYS A 16 -7.80 -20.67 -5.46
N LYS A 17 -8.99 -20.56 -6.08
CA LYS A 17 -9.26 -21.11 -7.42
C LYS A 17 -8.42 -20.44 -8.51
N TYR A 18 -7.97 -19.21 -8.27
CA TYR A 18 -7.17 -18.41 -9.21
C TYR A 18 -5.69 -18.39 -8.85
N ALA A 19 -5.24 -19.07 -7.79
CA ALA A 19 -3.87 -18.98 -7.31
C ALA A 19 -2.83 -19.31 -8.39
N GLU A 20 -3.03 -20.41 -9.12
CA GLU A 20 -2.15 -20.81 -10.23
C GLU A 20 -2.19 -19.80 -11.39
N PHE A 21 -3.38 -19.29 -11.74
CA PHE A 21 -3.53 -18.26 -12.76
C PHE A 21 -2.76 -16.98 -12.39
N VAL A 22 -2.94 -16.48 -11.16
CA VAL A 22 -2.26 -15.28 -10.67
C VAL A 22 -0.74 -15.47 -10.66
N GLN A 23 -0.25 -16.64 -10.23
CA GLN A 23 1.17 -16.96 -10.27
C GLN A 23 1.72 -16.92 -11.70
N ASN A 24 1.06 -17.60 -12.64
CA ASN A 24 1.48 -17.66 -14.03
C ASN A 24 1.49 -16.26 -14.68
N GLN A 25 0.43 -15.47 -14.47
CA GLN A 25 0.37 -14.08 -14.96
C GLN A 25 1.42 -13.19 -14.31
N GLY A 26 1.68 -13.35 -13.01
CA GLY A 26 2.72 -12.62 -12.29
C GLY A 26 4.12 -12.88 -12.86
N ILE A 27 4.43 -14.13 -13.21
CA ILE A 27 5.71 -14.49 -13.85
C ILE A 27 5.84 -13.81 -15.22
N LEU A 28 4.79 -13.85 -16.04
CA LEU A 28 4.80 -13.20 -17.35
C LEU A 28 5.00 -11.68 -17.23
N GLN A 29 4.29 -11.03 -16.31
CA GLN A 29 4.42 -9.60 -16.03
C GLN A 29 5.84 -9.27 -15.55
N PHE A 30 6.39 -10.07 -14.65
CA PHE A 30 7.76 -9.89 -14.17
C PHE A 30 8.79 -9.97 -15.30
N ILE A 31 8.70 -10.98 -16.17
CA ILE A 31 9.61 -11.15 -17.32
C ILE A 31 9.52 -9.93 -18.24
N GLU A 32 8.31 -9.44 -18.50
CA GLU A 32 8.10 -8.29 -19.37
C GLU A 32 8.66 -6.99 -18.76
N ILE A 33 8.40 -6.75 -17.47
CA ILE A 33 8.98 -5.62 -16.74
C ILE A 33 10.51 -5.69 -16.79
N TYR A 34 11.10 -6.87 -16.56
CA TYR A 34 12.54 -7.07 -16.62
C TYR A 34 13.10 -6.74 -18.01
N ARG A 35 12.49 -7.26 -19.08
CA ARG A 35 12.93 -6.98 -20.46
C ARG A 35 12.91 -5.49 -20.78
N ASN A 36 11.92 -4.77 -20.28
CA ASN A 36 11.77 -3.32 -20.49
C ASN A 36 12.71 -2.49 -19.62
N ALA A 37 13.06 -2.96 -18.42
CA ALA A 37 13.87 -2.22 -17.46
C ALA A 37 15.36 -2.59 -17.45
N LYS A 38 15.77 -3.74 -18.00
CA LYS A 38 17.14 -4.28 -17.83
C LYS A 38 18.27 -3.38 -18.36
N GLU A 39 18.00 -2.58 -19.40
CA GLU A 39 18.99 -1.66 -19.98
C GLU A 39 18.87 -0.22 -19.40
N ARG A 40 17.95 0.00 -18.45
CA ARG A 40 17.71 1.33 -17.89
C ARG A 40 18.91 1.79 -17.07
N GLN A 41 19.50 2.90 -17.47
CA GLN A 41 20.50 3.61 -16.67
C GLN A 41 19.84 4.78 -15.94
N ALA A 42 20.09 4.90 -14.64
CA ALA A 42 19.64 6.03 -13.85
C ALA A 42 20.68 7.16 -13.92
N GLU A 43 20.23 8.40 -14.14
CA GLU A 43 21.11 9.57 -14.14
C GLU A 43 21.68 9.90 -12.75
N CYS A 44 20.97 9.50 -11.68
CA CYS A 44 21.36 9.75 -10.30
C CYS A 44 20.83 8.67 -9.34
N LEU A 45 21.50 8.53 -8.18
CA LEU A 45 21.03 7.69 -7.08
C LEU A 45 19.84 8.35 -6.38
N ARG A 46 18.66 7.76 -6.53
CA ARG A 46 17.45 8.16 -5.80
C ARG A 46 17.26 7.24 -4.59
N TRP A 47 16.96 7.81 -3.45
CA TRP A 47 16.70 7.09 -2.20
C TRP A 47 15.64 7.84 -1.39
N GLY A 48 15.06 7.16 -0.41
CA GLY A 48 14.09 7.70 0.53
C GLY A 48 13.68 6.64 1.55
N ASP A 49 13.18 7.08 2.69
CA ASP A 49 12.73 6.19 3.76
C ASP A 49 11.21 6.03 3.73
N GLU A 50 10.73 4.84 4.12
CA GLU A 50 9.32 4.59 4.41
C GLU A 50 9.13 4.59 5.93
N ILE A 51 8.18 5.41 6.41
CA ILE A 51 7.90 5.57 7.85
C ILE A 51 6.44 5.20 8.12
N GLU A 52 6.22 4.38 9.14
CA GLU A 52 4.90 3.97 9.62
C GLU A 52 4.56 4.65 10.96
N TYR A 53 3.31 5.10 11.11
CA TYR A 53 2.83 5.77 12.32
C TYR A 53 1.61 5.08 12.91
N MET A 54 1.55 5.02 14.25
CA MET A 54 0.34 4.68 14.98
C MET A 54 -0.22 5.93 15.65
N ILE A 55 -1.49 6.25 15.37
CA ILE A 55 -2.17 7.36 16.01
C ILE A 55 -2.83 6.82 17.28
N VAL A 56 -2.50 7.43 18.41
CA VAL A 56 -3.04 7.04 19.71
C VAL A 56 -3.80 8.20 20.35
N LYS A 57 -4.84 7.86 21.11
CA LYS A 57 -5.59 8.78 21.95
C LYS A 57 -5.28 8.48 23.41
N PHE A 58 -4.83 9.51 24.11
CA PHE A 58 -4.64 9.50 25.56
C PHE A 58 -5.95 9.87 26.26
N ASP A 59 -6.31 9.10 27.28
CA ASP A 59 -7.40 9.33 28.21
C ASP A 59 -6.77 9.41 29.60
N ASN A 60 -6.35 10.63 29.98
CA ASN A 60 -5.58 10.87 31.19
C ASN A 60 -6.42 10.64 32.46
N ASP A 61 -7.71 10.97 32.41
CA ASP A 61 -8.63 10.77 33.55
C ASP A 61 -8.77 9.30 33.93
N LYS A 62 -8.63 8.40 32.94
CA LYS A 62 -8.73 6.94 33.12
C LYS A 62 -7.39 6.23 32.98
N GLU A 63 -6.30 6.97 32.86
CA GLU A 63 -4.93 6.47 32.66
C GLU A 63 -4.85 5.41 31.54
N LYS A 64 -5.49 5.69 30.40
CA LYS A 64 -5.58 4.75 29.26
C LYS A 64 -5.08 5.36 27.97
N VAL A 65 -4.46 4.52 27.14
CA VAL A 65 -4.05 4.87 25.77
C VAL A 65 -4.69 3.87 24.81
N LYS A 66 -5.30 4.38 23.73
CA LYS A 66 -6.00 3.56 22.72
C LYS A 66 -5.58 3.95 21.32
N LEU A 67 -5.62 2.99 20.39
CA LEU A 67 -5.46 3.30 18.96
C LEU A 67 -6.62 4.18 18.49
N ALA A 68 -6.29 5.26 17.79
CA ALA A 68 -7.25 6.12 17.12
C ALA A 68 -7.49 5.58 15.71
N LEU A 69 -8.66 4.99 15.48
CA LEU A 69 -9.07 4.43 14.19
C LEU A 69 -9.52 5.52 13.20
N LYS A 70 -8.68 6.54 12.99
CA LYS A 70 -8.97 7.73 12.17
C LYS A 70 -8.24 7.76 10.83
N ALA A 71 -7.61 6.66 10.45
CA ALA A 71 -6.76 6.59 9.25
C ALA A 71 -7.48 7.08 7.99
N LYS A 72 -8.74 6.69 7.78
CA LYS A 72 -9.52 7.06 6.59
C LYS A 72 -9.68 8.59 6.45
N GLU A 73 -10.18 9.26 7.48
CA GLU A 73 -10.40 10.72 7.48
C GLU A 73 -9.10 11.49 7.27
N LEU A 74 -8.02 11.05 7.94
CA LEU A 74 -6.72 11.71 7.83
C LEU A 74 -6.07 11.50 6.48
N LEU A 75 -6.21 10.31 5.88
CA LEU A 75 -5.74 10.06 4.51
C LEU A 75 -6.50 10.90 3.48
N GLU A 76 -7.79 11.15 3.67
CA GLU A 76 -8.55 12.06 2.80
C GLU A 76 -8.01 13.50 2.89
N ILE A 77 -7.72 13.99 4.09
CA ILE A 77 -7.13 15.34 4.31
C ILE A 77 -5.71 15.44 3.72
N LEU A 78 -4.86 14.43 3.94
CA LEU A 78 -3.47 14.45 3.48
C LEU A 78 -3.33 14.35 1.96
N ASN A 79 -4.36 13.89 1.26
CA ASN A 79 -4.37 13.75 -0.20
C ASN A 79 -5.09 14.90 -0.93
N ASP A 80 -5.69 15.87 -0.22
CA ASP A 80 -6.31 17.02 -0.90
C ASP A 80 -5.22 17.97 -1.41
N ASP A 81 -5.05 18.04 -2.74
CA ASP A 81 -4.04 18.85 -3.46
C ASP A 81 -4.20 20.38 -3.27
N LYS A 82 -5.15 20.82 -2.43
CA LYS A 82 -5.46 22.25 -2.17
C LYS A 82 -4.66 22.89 -1.04
N ASN A 83 -3.59 22.24 -0.56
CA ASN A 83 -2.59 22.85 0.31
C ASN A 83 -1.30 23.17 -0.44
#